data_AF-A0A1H2KDZ0-F1
#
_entry.id   AF-A0A1H2KDZ0-F1
#
_cell.length_a   1.000
_cell.length_b   1.000
_cell.length_c   1.000
_cell.angle_alpha   90.00
_cell.angle_beta   90.00
_cell.angle_gamma   90.00
#
_symmetry.space_group_name_H-M   'P 1'
#
loop_
_entity.id
_entity.type
_entity.pdbx_description
1 polymer ?
#
loop_
_entity_poly.entity_id
_entity_poly.type
_entity_poly.pdbx_seq_one_letter_code
_entity_poly.pdbx_strand_id
1 'polypeptide(L)' 'MLEIKIDHFLDYCKVSNFATRSIQSLRVRLNEFARFLDKVPVDSLQAISYKHLKEFITQYQSPSIHVRKAR' A
#
# COMPACT_ATOMS: atom_id res chain seq x y z
N MET A 1 5.18 -9.97 5.54
CA MET A 1 5.27 -9.07 6.72
C MET A 1 4.02 -8.21 6.94
N LEU A 2 3.45 -7.59 5.89
CA LEU A 2 2.34 -6.63 6.04
C LEU A 2 0.92 -7.21 5.92
N GLU A 3 0.76 -8.42 5.40
CA GLU A 3 -0.53 -8.97 4.95
C GLU A 3 -1.64 -8.88 6.01
N ILE A 4 -1.41 -9.40 7.21
CA ILE A 4 -2.40 -9.37 8.31
C ILE A 4 -2.79 -7.94 8.69
N LYS A 5 -1.82 -7.01 8.67
CA LYS A 5 -2.06 -5.60 9.02
C LYS A 5 -2.86 -4.88 7.94
N ILE A 6 -2.64 -5.22 6.67
CA ILE A 6 -3.42 -4.71 5.55
C ILE A 6 -4.88 -5.16 5.69
N ASP A 7 -5.12 -6.44 5.96
CA ASP A 7 -6.50 -6.93 6.11
C ASP A 7 -7.21 -6.30 7.31
N HIS A 8 -6.55 -6.19 8.48
CA HIS A 8 -7.12 -5.50 9.64
C HIS A 8 -7.46 -4.03 9.33
N PHE A 9 -6.59 -3.33 8.60
CA PHE A 9 -6.85 -1.95 8.20
C PHE A 9 -8.01 -1.83 7.22
N LEU A 10 -8.11 -2.74 6.25
CA LEU A 10 -9.22 -2.74 5.29
C LEU A 10 -10.54 -3.10 5.97
N ASP A 11 -10.55 -4.00 6.95
CA ASP A 11 -11.72 -4.31 7.77
C ASP A 11 -12.15 -3.12 8.64
N TYR A 12 -11.18 -2.40 9.21
CA TYR A 12 -11.45 -1.12 9.86
C TYR A 12 -12.14 -0.14 8.90
N CYS A 13 -11.63 0.02 7.66
CA CYS A 13 -12.27 0.91 6.69
C CYS A 13 -13.71 0.51 6.36
N LYS A 14 -14.03 -0.80 6.34
CA LYS A 14 -15.42 -1.29 6.14
C LYS A 14 -16.34 -0.82 7.26
N VAL A 15 -15.92 -0.96 8.52
CA VAL A 15 -16.74 -0.54 9.67
C VAL A 15 -16.79 0.98 9.83
N SER A 16 -15.79 1.70 9.33
CA SER A 16 -15.75 3.17 9.28
C SER A 16 -16.49 3.78 8.08
N ASN A 17 -17.33 3.01 7.39
CA ASN A 17 -18.20 3.48 6.31
C ASN A 17 -17.45 4.09 5.10
N PHE A 18 -16.24 3.59 4.79
CA PHE A 18 -15.54 3.97 3.57
C PHE A 18 -16.25 3.36 2.35
N ALA A 19 -16.27 4.10 1.23
CA ALA A 19 -16.84 3.59 -0.02
C ALA A 19 -16.09 2.34 -0.51
N THR A 20 -16.82 1.35 -1.02
CA THR A 20 -16.26 0.09 -1.54
C THR A 20 -15.14 0.32 -2.55
N ARG A 21 -15.30 1.29 -3.47
CA ARG A 21 -14.26 1.64 -4.46
C ARG A 21 -12.98 2.15 -3.81
N SER A 22 -13.09 2.90 -2.70
CA SER A 22 -11.93 3.38 -1.94
C SER A 22 -11.21 2.21 -1.27
N ILE A 23 -11.94 1.28 -0.65
CA ILE A 23 -11.38 0.08 -0.02
C ILE A 23 -10.65 -0.80 -1.06
N GLN A 24 -11.25 -0.99 -2.24
CA GLN A 24 -10.62 -1.72 -3.35
C GLN A 24 -9.33 -1.03 -3.81
N SER A 25 -9.36 0.30 -3.97
CA SER A 25 -8.18 1.08 -4.36
C SER A 25 -7.07 0.99 -3.32
N LEU A 26 -7.41 1.08 -2.03
CA LEU A 26 -6.48 0.90 -0.92
C LEU A 26 -5.88 -0.51 -0.93
N ARG A 27 -6.69 -1.56 -1.11
CA ARG A 27 -6.22 -2.94 -1.18
C ARG A 27 -5.18 -3.14 -2.28
N VAL A 28 -5.42 -2.60 -3.48
CA VAL A 28 -4.45 -2.69 -4.59
C VAL A 28 -3.13 -2.02 -4.20
N ARG A 29 -3.18 -0.78 -3.70
CA ARG A 29 -1.96 -0.01 -3.35
C ARG A 29 -1.19 -0.62 -2.19
N LEU A 30 -1.87 -1.10 -1.17
CA LEU A 30 -1.23 -1.74 -0.02
C LEU A 30 -0.58 -3.07 -0.40
N ASN A 31 -1.20 -3.84 -1.29
CA ASN A 31 -0.61 -5.08 -1.81
C ASN A 31 0.60 -4.81 -2.72
N GLU A 32 0.55 -3.77 -3.55
CA GLU A 32 1.72 -3.32 -4.32
C GLU A 32 2.88 -2.94 -3.40
N PHE A 33 2.59 -2.20 -2.32
CA PHE A 33 3.59 -1.81 -1.33
C PHE A 33 4.17 -3.01 -0.58
N ALA A 34 3.35 -3.99 -0.20
CA ALA A 34 3.84 -5.23 0.42
C ALA A 34 4.82 -5.96 -0.51
N ARG A 35 4.46 -6.13 -1.78
CA ARG A 35 5.34 -6.76 -2.80
C ARG A 35 6.63 -5.97 -3.06
N PHE A 36 6.59 -4.64 -2.93
CA PHE A 36 7.79 -3.82 -2.99
C PHE A 36 8.71 -4.12 -1.80
N LEU A 37 8.17 -4.13 -0.59
CA LEU A 37 8.95 -4.39 0.63
C LEU A 37 9.57 -5.78 0.62
N ASP A 38 8.91 -6.79 0.05
CA ASP A 38 9.49 -8.14 -0.10
C ASP A 38 10.76 -8.18 -0.98
N LYS A 39 11.01 -7.12 -1.78
CA LYS A 39 12.20 -6.98 -2.63
C LYS A 39 13.30 -6.10 -2.03
N VAL A 40 13.00 -5.41 -0.93
CA VAL A 40 13.94 -4.51 -0.24
C VAL A 40 14.41 -5.23 1.02
N PRO A 41 15.69 -5.08 1.43
CA PRO A 41 16.19 -5.68 2.67
C PRO A 41 15.61 -4.95 3.90
N VAL A 42 14.35 -5.19 4.20
CA VAL A 42 13.62 -4.64 5.36
C VAL A 42 13.00 -5.78 6.15
N ASP A 43 13.56 -6.07 7.31
CA ASP A 43 13.15 -7.22 8.13
C ASP A 43 12.02 -6.90 9.12
N SER A 44 11.69 -5.62 9.30
CA SER A 44 10.64 -5.18 10.23
C SER A 44 9.94 -3.89 9.79
N LEU A 45 8.73 -3.66 10.30
CA LEU A 45 7.99 -2.42 10.01
C LEU A 45 8.70 -1.16 10.51
N GLN A 46 9.39 -1.28 11.65
CA GLN A 46 10.14 -0.18 12.25
C GLN A 46 11.35 0.23 11.39
N ALA A 47 11.86 -0.70 10.57
CA ALA A 47 12.93 -0.41 9.62
C ALA A 47 12.42 0.25 8.32
N ILE A 48 11.10 0.40 8.13
CA ILE A 48 10.55 1.14 6.99
C ILE A 48 10.82 2.65 7.20
N SER A 49 11.81 3.16 6.49
CA SER A 49 12.15 4.57 6.46
C SER A 49 11.40 5.34 5.37
N TYR A 50 11.43 6.67 5.47
CA TYR A 50 10.92 7.56 4.42
C TYR A 50 11.60 7.33 3.05
N LYS A 51 12.86 6.86 3.04
CA LYS A 51 13.56 6.51 1.79
C LYS A 51 12.83 5.39 1.05
N HIS A 52 12.41 4.34 1.75
CA HIS A 52 11.66 3.23 1.15
C HIS A 52 10.30 3.70 0.59
N LEU A 53 9.62 4.62 1.28
CA LEU A 53 8.38 5.22 0.78
C LEU A 53 8.63 6.04 -0.50
N LYS A 54 9.71 6.81 -0.54
CA LYS A 54 10.10 7.59 -1.73
C LYS A 54 10.47 6.67 -2.90
N GLU A 55 11.20 5.60 -2.65
CA GLU A 55 11.56 4.60 -3.67
C GLU A 55 10.33 3.89 -4.20
N PHE A 56 9.38 3.51 -3.33
CA PHE A 56 8.10 2.96 -3.76
C PHE A 56 7.36 3.92 -4.69
N ILE A 57 7.24 5.21 -4.31
CA ILE A 57 6.48 6.20 -5.09
C ILE A 57 7.17 6.57 -6.41
N THR A 58 8.50 6.52 -6.50
CA THR A 58 9.24 7.03 -7.67
C THR A 58 9.77 5.92 -8.57
N GLN A 59 10.02 4.72 -8.06
CA GLN A 59 10.76 3.66 -8.76
C GLN A 59 9.95 2.37 -8.91
N TYR A 60 8.92 2.14 -8.08
CA TYR A 60 8.17 0.88 -8.11
C TYR A 60 6.94 0.96 -9.02
N GLN A 61 7.08 0.48 -10.27
CA GLN A 61 5.99 0.39 -11.26
C GLN A 61 5.32 1.73 -11.62
N SER A 62 6.04 2.85 -11.48
CA SER A 62 5.54 4.20 -11.79
C SER A 62 4.13 4.44 -11.23
N PRO A 63 3.95 4.50 -9.90
CA PRO A 63 2.69 4.87 -9.29
C PRO A 63 2.55 6.37 -9.49
N SER A 64 2.16 6.77 -10.70
CA SER A 64 2.00 8.14 -11.10
C SER A 64 1.20 8.90 -10.03
N ILE A 65 1.71 10.05 -9.61
CA ILE A 65 0.96 11.06 -8.84
C ILE A 65 -0.37 11.42 -9.54
N HIS A 66 -0.44 11.17 -10.84
CA HIS A 66 -1.66 11.13 -11.65
C HIS A 66 -2.13 9.69 -11.85
N VAL A 67 -2.52 8.99 -10.77
CA VAL A 67 -3.32 7.78 -10.92
C VAL A 67 -4.58 8.19 -11.68
N ARG A 68 -4.61 7.95 -12.99
CA ARG A 68 -5.82 8.10 -13.79
C ARG A 68 -6.87 7.25 -13.10
N LYS A 69 -7.98 7.86 -12.65
CA LYS A 69 -9.15 7.16 -12.12
C LYS A 69 -9.36 5.92 -12.98
N ALA A 70 -9.29 4.73 -12.37
CA ALA A 70 -9.71 3.52 -13.04
C ALA A 70 -11.15 3.77 -13.52
N ARG A 71 -11.36 3.66 -14.83
CA ARG A 71 -12.68 3.79 -15.46
C ARG A 71 -13.52 2.58 -15.12
#